data_AF-A0A962BBH9-F1
#
_entry.id   AF-A0A962BBH9-F1
#
_cell.length_a   1.000
_cell.length_b   1.000
_cell.length_c   1.000
_cell.angle_alpha   90.00
_cell.angle_beta   90.00
_cell.angle_gamma   90.00
#
_symmetry.space_group_name_H-M   'P 1'
#
loop_
_entity.id
_entity.type
_entity.pdbx_description
1 polymer ?
#
loop_
_entity_poly.entity_id
_entity_poly.type
_entity_poly.pdbx_seq_one_letter_code
_entity_poly.pdbx_strand_id
1 'polypeptide(L)'
;MNTLPTRQRPSTAQLLALACLTAFSLGAHAASADVDPDLRAFEKRQAALRALGDYSQSVRSSADAIFVSDFETVQDCSADSDGDGLSDCSETNDGHFVSATSTGTDPLNPDTDGDGIADGEEVLGTETGIDLMALGAHPLRRDLLVEIDWFDSDYDCGPHSQRPVQASIDRLVSMFAAAPTPNADGSTGIHVIVDFGQGGLFTGGNRIDGYDAILPGFIDDTFHEIKQANFDPARLGYFRYVMMPHRYNGGSMSSGASEVVGDDAIVSLYCQNSESNVTRTLAHEIGHLLGLKHGGFENCNQKPNYNSLMNYRFQFTGTDANCDAYGEGNTDDFSHGDRLVLDENTLNESQGVCGEQPIDWNLDGDLESGIAMDLNPESGDTCGGAMVQLHDFDDWSNLTFVGLADRSGMLKSLQEHAQCAGAVPGP
;
A
#
# COMPACT_ATOMS: atom_id res chain seq x y z
N MET A 1 -28.41 -57.57 50.63
CA MET A 1 -27.03 -57.13 50.33
C MET A 1 -26.27 -58.31 49.79
N ASN A 2 -26.43 -58.54 48.47
CA ASN A 2 -25.72 -59.52 47.67
C ASN A 2 -24.90 -58.69 46.68
N THR A 3 -23.63 -59.01 46.49
CA THR A 3 -22.90 -59.04 45.20
C THR A 3 -21.38 -59.03 45.45
N LEU A 4 -20.75 -60.17 45.19
CA LEU A 4 -19.44 -60.26 44.55
C LEU A 4 -19.72 -60.37 43.02
N PRO A 5 -18.72 -60.39 42.11
CA PRO A 5 -17.32 -59.93 42.14
C PRO A 5 -16.96 -59.10 40.87
N THR A 6 -15.72 -58.63 40.72
CA THR A 6 -14.98 -58.75 39.44
C THR A 6 -13.50 -58.45 39.61
N ARG A 7 -12.68 -59.38 39.10
CA ARG A 7 -11.24 -59.27 38.87
C ARG A 7 -11.06 -59.19 37.35
N GLN A 8 -10.33 -58.20 36.84
CA GLN A 8 -9.50 -58.35 35.63
C GLN A 8 -8.54 -57.14 35.50
N ARG A 9 -7.25 -57.44 35.26
CA ARG A 9 -6.18 -56.51 34.83
C ARG A 9 -6.13 -56.53 33.27
N PRO A 10 -5.15 -55.88 32.59
CA PRO A 10 -4.85 -54.45 32.40
C PRO A 10 -4.77 -54.08 30.87
N SER A 11 -4.58 -52.81 30.49
CA SER A 11 -3.68 -52.45 29.36
C SER A 11 -3.34 -50.95 29.27
N THR A 12 -2.03 -50.70 29.26
CA THR A 12 -1.24 -49.66 28.56
C THR A 12 -1.94 -48.49 27.84
N ALA A 13 -1.59 -47.25 28.18
CA ALA A 13 -0.77 -46.32 27.35
C ALA A 13 -1.02 -44.83 27.69
N GLN A 14 0.09 -44.07 27.79
CA GLN A 14 0.24 -42.59 27.66
C GLN A 14 -0.37 -41.70 28.76
N LEU A 15 0.20 -40.58 29.24
CA LEU A 15 1.43 -39.82 28.98
C LEU A 15 1.68 -38.98 30.26
N LEU A 16 2.91 -38.84 30.76
CA LEU A 16 3.24 -38.07 31.97
C LEU A 16 4.08 -36.82 31.63
N ALA A 17 3.72 -35.71 32.29
CA ALA A 17 4.41 -34.42 32.30
C ALA A 17 5.67 -34.40 33.19
N LEU A 18 6.61 -33.47 32.91
CA LEU A 18 7.47 -32.67 33.84
C LEU A 18 8.50 -31.88 32.98
N ALA A 19 8.48 -30.55 32.87
CA ALA A 19 8.81 -29.44 33.80
C ALA A 19 10.31 -29.05 33.90
N CYS A 20 10.63 -27.89 33.31
CA CYS A 20 11.26 -26.66 33.88
C CYS A 20 12.71 -26.59 34.46
N LEU A 21 13.33 -25.43 34.15
CA LEU A 21 14.54 -24.74 34.66
C LEU A 21 15.93 -25.23 34.17
N THR A 22 16.76 -24.37 33.55
CA THR A 22 17.37 -23.18 34.18
C THR A 22 17.72 -22.06 33.19
N ALA A 23 17.59 -20.82 33.66
CA ALA A 23 18.05 -19.59 33.02
C ALA A 23 19.52 -19.28 33.36
N PHE A 24 20.25 -18.65 32.43
CA PHE A 24 21.36 -17.76 32.75
C PHE A 24 21.35 -16.58 31.79
N SER A 25 21.35 -15.38 32.37
CA SER A 25 21.27 -14.07 31.75
C SER A 25 22.65 -13.53 31.37
N LEU A 26 22.70 -12.76 30.29
CA LEU A 26 23.60 -11.62 30.07
C LEU A 26 22.83 -10.61 29.22
N GLY A 27 22.79 -9.37 29.72
CA GLY A 27 21.69 -8.44 29.49
C GLY A 27 21.72 -7.72 28.15
N ALA A 28 20.60 -7.78 27.46
CA ALA A 28 20.05 -6.66 26.71
C ALA A 28 18.82 -6.19 27.49
N HIS A 29 18.69 -4.88 27.69
CA HIS A 29 17.49 -4.28 28.27
C HIS A 29 16.32 -4.54 27.31
N ALA A 30 15.63 -5.67 27.51
CA ALA A 30 14.34 -5.91 26.90
C ALA A 30 13.35 -4.98 27.59
N ALA A 31 13.01 -3.88 26.92
CA ALA A 31 11.75 -3.20 27.16
C ALA A 31 10.64 -4.24 26.93
N SER A 32 9.93 -4.59 27.98
CA SER A 32 8.84 -5.55 27.93
C SER A 32 7.53 -4.82 27.62
N ALA A 33 6.93 -5.18 26.49
CA ALA A 33 5.49 -5.26 26.22
C ALA A 33 4.62 -4.01 26.42
N ASP A 34 4.14 -3.44 25.33
CA ASP A 34 2.86 -3.80 24.70
C ASP A 34 2.99 -3.53 23.19
N VAL A 35 2.81 -4.54 22.33
CA VAL A 35 2.67 -4.23 20.90
C VAL A 35 1.20 -3.85 20.75
N ASP A 36 0.97 -2.61 20.35
CA ASP A 36 -0.33 -2.01 20.14
C ASP A 36 -1.29 -3.02 19.47
N PRO A 37 -2.47 -3.31 20.06
CA PRO A 37 -3.43 -4.24 19.49
C PRO A 37 -3.84 -3.86 18.06
N ASP A 38 -3.84 -2.57 17.70
CA ASP A 38 -4.16 -2.09 16.36
C ASP A 38 -3.01 -2.35 15.38
N LEU A 39 -1.76 -2.21 15.80
CA LEU A 39 -0.59 -2.61 15.01
C LEU A 39 -0.63 -4.12 14.71
N ARG A 40 -0.92 -4.96 15.73
CA ARG A 40 -1.06 -6.41 15.52
C ARG A 40 -2.21 -6.77 14.59
N ALA A 41 -3.35 -6.08 14.71
CA ALA A 41 -4.51 -6.30 13.85
C ALA A 41 -4.20 -5.90 12.40
N PHE A 42 -3.48 -4.80 12.22
CA PHE A 42 -3.01 -4.35 10.92
C PHE A 42 -1.99 -5.31 10.32
N GLU A 43 -0.93 -5.69 11.04
CA GLU A 43 0.07 -6.66 10.56
C GLU A 43 -0.60 -7.97 10.15
N LYS A 44 -1.61 -8.42 10.91
CA LYS A 44 -2.40 -9.60 10.55
C LYS A 44 -3.26 -9.39 9.30
N ARG A 45 -3.85 -8.21 9.11
CA ARG A 45 -4.62 -7.87 7.90
C ARG A 45 -3.70 -7.73 6.70
N GLN A 46 -2.55 -7.07 6.84
CA GLN A 46 -1.53 -6.97 5.81
C GLN A 46 -0.97 -8.34 5.46
N ALA A 47 -0.63 -9.16 6.45
CA ALA A 47 -0.23 -10.54 6.21
C ALA A 47 -1.35 -11.35 5.54
N ALA A 48 -2.63 -11.09 5.84
CA ALA A 48 -3.74 -11.73 5.14
C ALA A 48 -3.91 -11.21 3.71
N LEU A 49 -3.73 -9.92 3.45
CA LEU A 49 -3.80 -9.32 2.10
C LEU A 49 -2.59 -9.74 1.25
N ARG A 50 -1.39 -9.72 1.83
CA ARG A 50 -0.16 -10.28 1.24
C ARG A 50 -0.31 -11.77 1.01
N ALA A 51 -0.79 -12.53 1.99
CA ALA A 51 -1.08 -13.95 1.79
C ALA A 51 -2.21 -14.20 0.80
N LEU A 52 -3.12 -13.26 0.52
CA LEU A 52 -4.06 -13.41 -0.59
C LEU A 52 -3.35 -13.22 -1.94
N GLY A 53 -2.30 -12.39 -2.00
CA GLY A 53 -1.33 -12.38 -3.10
C GLY A 53 -0.48 -13.67 -3.15
N ASP A 54 0.22 -14.01 -2.07
CA ASP A 54 1.13 -15.17 -1.97
C ASP A 54 0.41 -16.52 -2.05
N TYR A 55 -0.87 -16.63 -1.66
CA TYR A 55 -1.65 -17.86 -1.80
C TYR A 55 -1.86 -18.22 -3.27
N SER A 56 -1.83 -17.22 -4.17
CA SER A 56 -1.76 -17.44 -5.62
C SER A 56 -0.49 -18.21 -6.03
N GLN A 57 0.62 -18.00 -5.31
CA GLN A 57 1.93 -18.58 -5.61
C GLN A 57 2.16 -20.02 -5.08
N SER A 58 1.15 -20.72 -4.51
CA SER A 58 1.40 -22.00 -3.81
C SER A 58 0.56 -23.20 -4.25
N VAL A 59 0.37 -23.42 -5.55
CA VAL A 59 -0.07 -24.74 -6.06
C VAL A 59 1.15 -25.62 -6.33
N ARG A 60 1.67 -26.27 -5.29
CA ARG A 60 2.61 -27.41 -5.48
C ARG A 60 1.84 -28.61 -6.03
N SER A 61 1.96 -28.88 -7.32
CA SER A 61 1.50 -30.17 -7.84
C SER A 61 2.46 -31.28 -7.38
N SER A 62 1.93 -32.19 -6.58
CA SER A 62 2.62 -33.42 -6.19
C SER A 62 2.36 -34.50 -7.24
N ALA A 63 3.23 -34.58 -8.24
CA ALA A 63 3.41 -35.74 -9.12
C ALA A 63 4.82 -35.61 -9.73
N ASP A 64 5.75 -36.57 -9.72
CA ASP A 64 5.71 -37.99 -9.39
C ASP A 64 7.19 -38.42 -9.24
N ALA A 65 7.71 -38.57 -8.03
CA ALA A 65 9.09 -38.98 -7.79
C ALA A 65 9.20 -40.52 -7.80
N ILE A 66 9.05 -41.13 -8.98
CA ILE A 66 9.40 -42.54 -9.22
C ILE A 66 10.53 -42.59 -10.25
N PHE A 67 11.76 -42.58 -9.72
CA PHE A 67 13.02 -43.05 -10.30
C PHE A 67 13.21 -43.00 -11.84
N VAL A 68 13.91 -41.97 -12.33
CA VAL A 68 14.81 -42.14 -13.49
C VAL A 68 16.16 -41.52 -13.16
N SER A 69 17.18 -42.37 -13.20
CA SER A 69 18.59 -42.07 -13.08
C SER A 69 19.13 -41.40 -14.35
N ASP A 70 19.92 -40.36 -14.14
CA ASP A 70 20.88 -39.73 -15.06
C ASP A 70 20.35 -38.90 -16.25
N PHE A 71 20.78 -37.63 -16.22
CA PHE A 71 21.16 -36.78 -17.36
C PHE A 71 20.09 -35.82 -17.92
N GLU A 72 20.24 -34.55 -17.53
CA GLU A 72 19.52 -33.34 -17.97
C GLU A 72 17.99 -33.39 -17.80
N THR A 73 17.48 -32.72 -16.76
CA THR A 73 16.15 -32.12 -16.84
C THR A 73 16.18 -31.19 -18.04
N VAL A 74 15.74 -31.67 -19.19
CA VAL A 74 15.41 -30.80 -20.33
C VAL A 74 14.32 -29.88 -19.78
N GLN A 75 14.68 -28.63 -19.50
CA GLN A 75 13.71 -27.61 -19.16
C GLN A 75 12.70 -27.58 -20.30
N ASP A 76 11.44 -27.86 -19.99
CA ASP A 76 10.39 -27.79 -21.00
C ASP A 76 10.14 -26.32 -21.30
N CYS A 77 10.81 -25.79 -22.32
CA CYS A 77 10.68 -24.39 -22.71
C CYS A 77 9.29 -24.00 -23.24
N SER A 78 8.37 -24.96 -23.33
CA SER A 78 6.96 -24.70 -23.63
C SER A 78 6.05 -24.72 -22.40
N ALA A 79 6.60 -25.05 -21.23
CA ALA A 79 5.90 -24.88 -19.97
C ALA A 79 5.83 -23.39 -19.61
N ASP A 80 4.75 -23.07 -18.92
CA ASP A 80 4.39 -21.80 -18.30
C ASP A 80 3.92 -22.22 -16.90
N SER A 81 4.86 -22.23 -15.95
CA SER A 81 4.70 -22.93 -14.67
C SER A 81 3.83 -22.18 -13.67
N ASP A 82 3.75 -20.85 -13.76
CA ASP A 82 2.91 -20.00 -12.92
C ASP A 82 1.67 -19.44 -13.65
N GLY A 83 1.60 -19.56 -14.97
CA GLY A 83 0.41 -19.28 -15.77
C GLY A 83 0.23 -17.82 -16.14
N ASP A 84 1.32 -17.03 -16.16
CA ASP A 84 1.30 -15.60 -16.45
C ASP A 84 1.33 -15.30 -17.98
N GLY A 85 1.56 -16.32 -18.80
CA GLY A 85 1.63 -16.25 -20.26
C GLY A 85 3.05 -16.15 -20.84
N LEU A 86 4.08 -16.07 -20.01
CA LEU A 86 5.48 -16.29 -20.38
C LEU A 86 5.82 -17.77 -20.28
N SER A 87 6.89 -18.19 -20.96
CA SER A 87 7.37 -19.56 -20.80
C SER A 87 8.53 -19.61 -19.82
N ASP A 88 8.71 -20.74 -19.14
CA ASP A 88 9.79 -20.96 -18.17
C ASP A 88 11.19 -20.63 -18.73
N CYS A 89 11.40 -20.74 -20.05
CA CYS A 89 12.67 -20.41 -20.70
C CYS A 89 12.80 -18.94 -21.11
N SER A 90 11.69 -18.20 -21.19
CA SER A 90 11.69 -16.75 -21.35
C SER A 90 12.00 -16.06 -20.03
N GLU A 91 11.68 -16.70 -18.91
CA GLU A 91 11.87 -16.23 -17.55
C GLU A 91 13.16 -16.77 -16.94
N THR A 92 14.21 -15.97 -17.06
CA THR A 92 15.58 -16.42 -16.77
C THR A 92 15.93 -16.46 -15.29
N ASN A 93 15.10 -15.88 -14.42
CA ASN A 93 15.31 -15.75 -12.97
C ASN A 93 16.71 -15.21 -12.60
N ASP A 94 17.22 -14.28 -13.40
CA ASP A 94 18.51 -13.63 -13.19
C ASP A 94 18.38 -12.14 -12.81
N GLY A 95 17.14 -11.65 -12.67
CA GLY A 95 16.85 -10.25 -12.30
C GLY A 95 17.32 -9.25 -13.35
N HIS A 96 17.52 -9.66 -14.60
CA HIS A 96 17.99 -8.78 -15.67
C HIS A 96 17.10 -8.87 -16.91
N PHE A 97 16.24 -7.88 -17.09
CA PHE A 97 15.41 -7.78 -18.29
C PHE A 97 16.25 -7.49 -19.54
N VAL A 98 16.19 -8.39 -20.53
CA VAL A 98 16.83 -8.23 -21.85
C VAL A 98 15.78 -8.07 -22.95
N SER A 99 14.72 -8.90 -22.93
CA SER A 99 13.67 -8.93 -23.94
C SER A 99 12.51 -9.83 -23.51
N ALA A 100 11.44 -9.89 -24.29
CA ALA A 100 10.31 -10.80 -24.06
C ALA A 100 10.66 -12.31 -24.06
N THR A 101 11.87 -12.71 -24.47
CA THR A 101 12.35 -14.11 -24.39
C THR A 101 13.50 -14.28 -23.39
N SER A 102 13.75 -13.29 -22.54
CA SER A 102 14.77 -13.26 -21.50
C SER A 102 14.42 -12.09 -20.57
N THR A 103 13.38 -12.27 -19.76
CA THR A 103 12.72 -11.24 -18.95
C THR A 103 13.42 -11.01 -17.62
N GLY A 104 14.15 -12.00 -17.12
CA GLY A 104 14.76 -11.96 -15.78
C GLY A 104 13.80 -12.26 -14.63
N THR A 105 12.52 -12.50 -14.92
CA THR A 105 11.45 -12.83 -13.97
C THR A 105 11.59 -14.26 -13.44
N ASP A 106 10.92 -14.56 -12.33
CA ASP A 106 10.95 -15.88 -11.70
C ASP A 106 9.83 -16.77 -12.25
N PRO A 107 10.13 -17.87 -12.99
CA PRO A 107 9.14 -18.73 -13.67
C PRO A 107 8.15 -19.48 -12.75
N LEU A 108 8.20 -19.23 -11.45
CA LEU A 108 7.31 -19.81 -10.45
C LEU A 108 6.52 -18.74 -9.70
N ASN A 109 6.61 -17.48 -10.13
CA ASN A 109 5.95 -16.35 -9.55
C ASN A 109 5.39 -15.45 -10.66
N PRO A 110 4.06 -15.39 -10.84
CA PRO A 110 3.46 -14.68 -11.96
C PRO A 110 3.58 -13.15 -11.88
N ASP A 111 4.04 -12.60 -10.75
CA ASP A 111 4.26 -11.16 -10.50
C ASP A 111 5.57 -11.00 -9.71
N THR A 112 6.69 -10.86 -10.44
CA THR A 112 8.03 -10.94 -9.85
C THR A 112 8.35 -9.76 -8.93
N ASP A 113 7.85 -8.56 -9.21
CA ASP A 113 8.13 -7.37 -8.41
C ASP A 113 7.06 -7.01 -7.36
N GLY A 114 5.88 -7.63 -7.46
CA GLY A 114 4.80 -7.57 -6.49
C GLY A 114 3.98 -6.30 -6.55
N ASP A 115 3.75 -5.76 -7.75
CA ASP A 115 2.94 -4.56 -7.97
C ASP A 115 1.46 -4.84 -8.36
N GLY A 116 1.10 -6.12 -8.49
CA GLY A 116 -0.25 -6.58 -8.83
C GLY A 116 -0.53 -6.68 -10.33
N ILE A 117 0.49 -6.58 -11.18
CA ILE A 117 0.45 -6.83 -12.61
C ILE A 117 1.27 -8.08 -12.89
N ALA A 118 0.77 -8.98 -13.73
CA ALA A 118 1.51 -10.19 -14.05
C ALA A 118 2.66 -9.89 -15.02
N ASP A 119 3.80 -10.54 -14.85
CA ASP A 119 5.03 -10.31 -15.63
C ASP A 119 4.73 -10.43 -17.13
N GLY A 120 3.96 -11.44 -17.53
CA GLY A 120 3.51 -11.63 -18.91
C GLY A 120 2.62 -10.52 -19.46
N GLU A 121 1.76 -9.89 -18.64
CA GLU A 121 0.94 -8.76 -19.09
C GLU A 121 1.79 -7.51 -19.32
N GLU A 122 2.80 -7.29 -18.49
CA GLU A 122 3.72 -6.17 -18.67
C GLU A 122 4.56 -6.34 -19.94
N VAL A 123 5.03 -7.56 -20.20
CA VAL A 123 5.93 -7.88 -21.32
C VAL A 123 5.19 -8.02 -22.65
N LEU A 124 4.01 -8.64 -22.66
CA LEU A 124 3.26 -8.97 -23.88
C LEU A 124 2.08 -8.03 -24.15
N GLY A 125 1.73 -7.20 -23.17
CA GLY A 125 0.53 -6.37 -23.16
C GLY A 125 -0.68 -7.11 -22.59
N THR A 126 -1.70 -6.33 -22.21
CA THR A 126 -2.90 -6.87 -21.56
C THR A 126 -3.83 -7.57 -22.57
N GLU A 127 -4.71 -8.45 -22.08
CA GLU A 127 -5.78 -9.03 -22.90
C GLU A 127 -6.70 -7.96 -23.52
N THR A 128 -6.77 -6.79 -22.86
CA THR A 128 -7.58 -5.65 -23.30
C THR A 128 -6.86 -4.77 -24.33
N GLY A 129 -5.60 -5.07 -24.66
CA GLY A 129 -4.81 -4.42 -25.70
C GLY A 129 -4.01 -3.20 -25.24
N ILE A 130 -3.76 -3.07 -23.93
CA ILE A 130 -2.87 -2.03 -23.40
C ILE A 130 -1.43 -2.54 -23.49
N ASP A 131 -0.57 -1.75 -24.13
CA ASP A 131 0.87 -1.99 -24.18
C ASP A 131 1.53 -1.33 -22.94
N LEU A 132 1.63 -2.09 -21.85
CA LEU A 132 2.13 -1.60 -20.56
C LEU A 132 3.62 -1.23 -20.64
N MET A 133 4.42 -2.04 -21.35
CA MET A 133 5.83 -1.72 -21.59
C MET A 133 6.01 -0.41 -22.36
N ALA A 134 5.16 -0.12 -23.35
CA ALA A 134 5.21 1.17 -24.05
C ALA A 134 4.82 2.36 -23.17
N LEU A 135 3.95 2.14 -22.16
CA LEU A 135 3.63 3.14 -21.13
C LEU A 135 4.75 3.31 -20.09
N GLY A 136 5.70 2.37 -20.05
CA GLY A 136 6.90 2.44 -19.21
C GLY A 136 6.92 1.43 -18.07
N ALA A 137 5.96 0.51 -17.99
CA ALA A 137 5.95 -0.56 -16.99
C ALA A 137 7.13 -1.52 -17.17
N HIS A 138 7.49 -2.26 -16.12
CA HIS A 138 8.65 -3.12 -16.11
C HIS A 138 8.54 -4.26 -15.08
N PRO A 139 8.69 -5.53 -15.51
CA PRO A 139 8.36 -6.73 -14.69
C PRO A 139 9.38 -7.09 -13.60
N LEU A 140 10.21 -6.13 -13.20
CA LEU A 140 11.20 -6.32 -12.13
C LEU A 140 11.25 -5.09 -11.22
N ARG A 141 10.36 -4.11 -11.41
CA ARG A 141 10.31 -2.84 -10.69
C ARG A 141 8.86 -2.43 -10.51
N ARG A 142 8.44 -2.26 -9.25
CA ARG A 142 7.05 -1.94 -8.95
C ARG A 142 6.55 -0.72 -9.70
N ASP A 143 5.46 -0.89 -10.43
CA ASP A 143 4.74 0.16 -11.11
C ASP A 143 3.44 0.54 -10.40
N LEU A 144 3.06 1.81 -10.54
CA LEU A 144 1.79 2.33 -10.07
C LEU A 144 1.16 3.18 -11.17
N LEU A 145 0.13 2.64 -11.81
CA LEU A 145 -0.58 3.34 -12.87
C LEU A 145 -1.76 4.12 -12.31
N VAL A 146 -1.85 5.40 -12.65
CA VAL A 146 -2.89 6.32 -12.18
C VAL A 146 -3.49 7.06 -13.37
N GLU A 147 -4.81 7.09 -13.47
CA GLU A 147 -5.53 7.99 -14.37
C GLU A 147 -6.17 9.12 -13.55
N ILE A 148 -5.98 10.36 -14.00
CA ILE A 148 -6.50 11.56 -13.36
C ILE A 148 -7.44 12.28 -14.31
N ASP A 149 -8.73 12.25 -13.98
CA ASP A 149 -9.74 13.09 -14.60
C ASP A 149 -9.98 14.35 -13.77
N TRP A 150 -10.26 15.47 -14.43
CA TRP A 150 -10.39 16.76 -13.76
C TRP A 150 -11.59 17.56 -14.24
N PHE A 151 -11.94 18.59 -13.46
CA PHE A 151 -12.96 19.57 -13.82
C PHE A 151 -12.35 20.95 -14.01
N ASP A 152 -12.95 21.71 -14.92
CA ASP A 152 -12.74 23.16 -15.02
C ASP A 152 -14.00 23.83 -14.47
N SER A 153 -13.83 24.79 -13.56
CA SER A 153 -14.96 25.52 -12.98
C SER A 153 -14.55 26.93 -12.58
N ASP A 154 -15.51 27.84 -12.57
CA ASP A 154 -15.40 29.16 -11.98
C ASP A 154 -16.05 29.27 -10.60
N TYR A 155 -16.51 28.14 -10.07
CA TYR A 155 -17.06 28.01 -8.74
C TYR A 155 -16.01 28.36 -7.66
N ASP A 156 -16.43 29.07 -6.62
CA ASP A 156 -15.64 29.62 -5.49
C ASP A 156 -14.59 30.71 -5.77
N CYS A 157 -13.67 30.52 -6.72
CA CYS A 157 -12.48 31.38 -6.86
C CYS A 157 -12.20 31.85 -8.29
N GLY A 158 -13.23 31.89 -9.13
CA GLY A 158 -13.12 32.28 -10.53
C GLY A 158 -12.55 31.14 -11.39
N PRO A 159 -12.56 31.31 -12.72
CA PRO A 159 -12.31 30.22 -13.66
C PRO A 159 -10.90 29.63 -13.50
N HIS A 160 -10.82 28.34 -13.17
CA HIS A 160 -9.57 27.60 -13.16
C HIS A 160 -9.79 26.11 -13.39
N SER A 161 -8.71 25.42 -13.73
CA SER A 161 -8.67 23.98 -13.92
C SER A 161 -8.16 23.29 -12.66
N GLN A 162 -8.75 22.14 -12.33
CA GLN A 162 -8.18 21.20 -11.35
C GLN A 162 -7.19 20.23 -12.00
N ARG A 163 -6.93 20.34 -13.30
CA ARG A 163 -5.93 19.53 -13.97
C ARG A 163 -4.56 19.75 -13.31
N PRO A 164 -3.87 18.69 -12.85
CA PRO A 164 -2.50 18.81 -12.39
C PRO A 164 -1.61 19.38 -13.49
N VAL A 165 -0.70 20.26 -13.09
CA VAL A 165 0.40 20.69 -13.97
C VAL A 165 1.52 19.65 -13.92
N GLN A 166 2.33 19.58 -14.99
CA GLN A 166 3.44 18.63 -15.09
C GLN A 166 4.36 18.66 -13.85
N ALA A 167 4.67 19.84 -13.31
CA ALA A 167 5.53 19.99 -12.14
C ALA A 167 4.98 19.25 -10.88
N SER A 168 3.66 19.24 -10.68
CA SER A 168 3.04 18.49 -9.58
C SER A 168 3.19 16.99 -9.77
N ILE A 169 3.04 16.51 -11.01
CA ILE A 169 3.21 15.10 -11.36
C ILE A 169 4.68 14.69 -11.24
N ASP A 170 5.63 15.48 -11.75
CA ASP A 170 7.06 15.22 -11.64
C ASP A 170 7.51 15.11 -10.17
N ARG A 171 6.94 15.94 -9.29
CA ARG A 171 7.22 15.91 -7.86
C ARG A 171 6.67 14.64 -7.19
N LEU A 172 5.45 14.21 -7.56
CA LEU A 172 4.86 12.95 -7.10
C LEU A 172 5.70 11.75 -7.55
N VAL A 173 6.02 11.68 -8.85
CA VAL A 173 6.84 10.62 -9.44
C VAL A 173 8.22 10.58 -8.77
N SER A 174 8.85 11.73 -8.52
CA SER A 174 10.15 11.80 -7.86
C SER A 174 10.12 11.30 -6.42
N MET A 175 9.03 11.56 -5.68
CA MET A 175 8.86 11.07 -4.31
C MET A 175 8.81 9.53 -4.30
N PHE A 176 7.97 8.92 -5.12
CA PHE A 176 7.86 7.45 -5.19
C PHE A 176 9.10 6.78 -5.78
N ALA A 177 9.77 7.41 -6.76
CA ALA A 177 11.03 6.91 -7.29
C ALA A 177 12.17 6.92 -6.25
N ALA A 178 12.08 7.76 -5.22
CA ALA A 178 13.02 7.81 -4.10
C ALA A 178 12.65 6.85 -2.95
N ALA A 179 11.52 6.14 -3.03
CA ALA A 179 11.07 5.23 -1.99
C ALA A 179 12.14 4.15 -1.67
N PRO A 180 12.37 3.79 -0.41
CA PRO A 180 13.33 2.77 0.02
C PRO A 180 12.81 1.33 -0.23
N THR A 181 12.03 1.15 -1.28
CA THR A 181 11.31 -0.07 -1.62
C THR A 181 12.16 -0.89 -2.62
N PRO A 182 12.66 -2.09 -2.26
CA PRO A 182 13.58 -2.86 -3.10
C PRO A 182 12.87 -3.57 -4.25
N ASN A 183 13.51 -3.61 -5.41
CA ASN A 183 13.02 -4.22 -6.65
C ASN A 183 13.81 -5.49 -7.01
N ALA A 184 13.25 -6.35 -7.86
CA ALA A 184 13.85 -7.63 -8.24
C ALA A 184 15.14 -7.47 -9.05
N ASP A 185 15.28 -6.37 -9.79
CA ASP A 185 16.51 -5.98 -10.50
C ASP A 185 17.62 -5.41 -9.59
N GLY A 186 17.36 -5.32 -8.28
CA GLY A 186 18.27 -4.76 -7.28
C GLY A 186 18.25 -3.22 -7.18
N SER A 187 17.39 -2.55 -7.94
CA SER A 187 17.09 -1.12 -7.76
C SER A 187 16.18 -0.89 -6.55
N THR A 188 15.89 0.38 -6.26
CA THR A 188 14.89 0.79 -5.27
C THR A 188 13.95 1.82 -5.89
N GLY A 189 12.76 1.95 -5.31
CA GLY A 189 11.76 2.94 -5.70
C GLY A 189 10.54 2.30 -6.35
N ILE A 190 9.49 3.10 -6.50
CA ILE A 190 8.25 2.73 -7.19
C ILE A 190 8.13 3.67 -8.39
N HIS A 191 7.88 3.10 -9.57
CA HIS A 191 7.70 3.88 -10.79
C HIS A 191 6.22 4.23 -10.96
N VAL A 192 5.89 5.52 -10.95
CA VAL A 192 4.50 5.99 -11.04
C VAL A 192 4.21 6.47 -12.45
N ILE A 193 3.24 5.86 -13.10
CA ILE A 193 2.83 6.15 -14.47
C ILE A 193 1.47 6.88 -14.40
N VAL A 194 1.50 8.20 -14.58
CA VAL A 194 0.30 9.04 -14.44
C VAL A 194 -0.22 9.49 -15.81
N ASP A 195 -1.48 9.19 -16.11
CA ASP A 195 -2.23 9.76 -17.22
C ASP A 195 -3.12 10.89 -16.72
N PHE A 196 -2.80 12.12 -17.11
CA PHE A 196 -3.56 13.33 -16.76
C PHE A 196 -3.89 14.14 -18.04
N GLY A 197 -4.06 13.41 -19.15
CA GLY A 197 -4.44 13.97 -20.45
C GLY A 197 -3.29 14.64 -21.20
N GLN A 198 -2.04 14.21 -20.95
CA GLN A 198 -0.85 14.74 -21.62
C GLN A 198 -0.77 14.33 -23.11
N GLY A 199 -1.52 13.31 -23.52
CA GLY A 199 -1.55 12.77 -24.88
C GLY A 199 -0.35 11.89 -25.22
N GLY A 200 -0.25 11.49 -26.49
CA GLY A 200 0.76 10.52 -26.93
C GLY A 200 0.27 9.09 -26.76
N LEU A 201 1.03 8.27 -26.02
CA LEU A 201 0.61 6.90 -25.65
C LEU A 201 -0.45 6.91 -24.53
N PHE A 202 -0.58 8.02 -23.82
CA PHE A 202 -1.58 8.26 -22.79
C PHE A 202 -2.89 8.70 -23.45
N THR A 203 -3.93 7.88 -23.31
CA THR A 203 -5.21 8.04 -24.03
C THR A 203 -6.40 8.36 -23.15
N GLY A 204 -6.25 8.37 -21.82
CA GLY A 204 -7.28 8.85 -20.90
C GLY A 204 -6.87 10.17 -20.27
N GLY A 205 -7.26 10.36 -19.02
CA GLY A 205 -7.08 11.63 -18.31
C GLY A 205 -7.88 12.73 -19.01
N ASN A 206 -9.12 12.90 -18.58
CA ASN A 206 -10.13 13.66 -19.31
C ASN A 206 -10.57 14.90 -18.54
N ARG A 207 -10.91 15.96 -19.28
CA ARG A 207 -11.74 17.04 -18.72
C ARG A 207 -13.18 16.55 -18.66
N ILE A 208 -13.73 16.48 -17.47
CA ILE A 208 -15.13 16.14 -17.24
C ILE A 208 -15.99 17.39 -17.46
N ASP A 209 -16.94 17.28 -18.39
CA ASP A 209 -17.88 18.34 -18.76
C ASP A 209 -19.31 18.00 -18.32
N GLY A 210 -20.14 19.04 -18.15
CA GLY A 210 -21.57 18.87 -17.86
C GLY A 210 -21.94 18.76 -16.38
N TYR A 211 -20.97 18.97 -15.49
CA TYR A 211 -21.14 18.97 -14.04
C TYR A 211 -20.57 20.27 -13.45
N ASP A 212 -21.09 20.71 -12.31
CA ASP A 212 -20.67 21.97 -11.65
C ASP A 212 -19.33 21.86 -10.89
N ALA A 213 -18.57 20.78 -11.11
CA ALA A 213 -17.36 20.41 -10.35
C ALA A 213 -17.57 20.26 -8.83
N ILE A 214 -18.82 20.04 -8.40
CA ILE A 214 -19.20 19.72 -7.03
C ILE A 214 -19.91 18.38 -7.05
N LEU A 215 -19.24 17.35 -6.54
CA LEU A 215 -19.85 16.03 -6.44
C LEU A 215 -20.81 15.97 -5.23
N PRO A 216 -21.96 15.30 -5.36
CA PRO A 216 -22.92 15.18 -4.27
C PRO A 216 -22.42 14.31 -3.11
N GLY A 217 -21.54 13.34 -3.38
CA GLY A 217 -21.03 12.37 -2.42
C GLY A 217 -19.58 11.93 -2.71
N PHE A 218 -19.08 10.99 -1.89
CA PHE A 218 -17.85 10.24 -2.13
C PHE A 218 -18.21 8.85 -2.65
N ILE A 219 -17.67 8.47 -3.82
CA ILE A 219 -17.91 7.19 -4.53
C ILE A 219 -19.41 6.81 -4.49
N ASP A 220 -20.25 7.77 -4.85
CA ASP A 220 -21.69 7.59 -4.97
C ASP A 220 -22.10 7.30 -6.42
N ASP A 221 -23.40 7.19 -6.70
CA ASP A 221 -23.90 6.93 -8.05
C ASP A 221 -23.40 7.95 -9.09
N THR A 222 -23.17 9.21 -8.69
CA THR A 222 -22.67 10.26 -9.60
C THR A 222 -21.21 10.02 -9.95
N PHE A 223 -20.38 9.66 -8.97
CA PHE A 223 -18.98 9.29 -9.22
C PHE A 223 -18.89 8.12 -10.20
N HIS A 224 -19.68 7.05 -9.98
CA HIS A 224 -19.67 5.88 -10.85
C HIS A 224 -20.17 6.20 -12.26
N GLU A 225 -21.20 7.05 -12.41
CA GLU A 225 -21.69 7.51 -13.72
C GLU A 225 -20.59 8.25 -14.50
N ILE A 226 -19.86 9.15 -13.82
CA ILE A 226 -18.77 9.91 -14.43
C ILE A 226 -17.60 8.98 -14.79
N LYS A 227 -17.16 8.10 -13.88
CA LYS A 227 -16.09 7.11 -14.16
C LYS A 227 -16.48 6.24 -15.35
N GLN A 228 -17.70 5.70 -15.38
CA GLN A 228 -18.17 4.88 -16.50
C GLN A 228 -18.15 5.61 -17.86
N ALA A 229 -18.34 6.92 -17.87
CA ALA A 229 -18.33 7.73 -19.09
C ALA A 229 -16.93 8.14 -19.56
N ASN A 230 -15.93 8.16 -18.67
CA ASN A 230 -14.61 8.74 -18.96
C ASN A 230 -13.44 7.76 -18.78
N PHE A 231 -13.60 6.68 -18.03
CA PHE A 231 -12.58 5.67 -17.81
C PHE A 231 -12.75 4.50 -18.79
N ASP A 232 -11.73 4.23 -19.60
CA ASP A 232 -11.78 3.10 -20.55
C ASP A 232 -11.82 1.77 -19.78
N PRO A 233 -12.85 0.91 -19.99
CA PRO A 233 -12.92 -0.39 -19.34
C PRO A 233 -11.71 -1.29 -19.59
N ALA A 234 -10.87 -1.03 -20.62
CA ALA A 234 -9.59 -1.71 -20.83
C ALA A 234 -8.60 -1.51 -19.68
N ARG A 235 -8.72 -0.42 -18.92
CA ARG A 235 -7.80 -0.02 -17.84
C ARG A 235 -8.17 -0.57 -16.46
N LEU A 236 -9.37 -1.16 -16.32
CA LEU A 236 -9.80 -1.84 -15.10
C LEU A 236 -8.83 -2.96 -14.75
N GLY A 237 -8.42 -3.04 -13.49
CA GLY A 237 -7.40 -3.98 -13.02
C GLY A 237 -5.95 -3.49 -13.17
N TYR A 238 -5.70 -2.31 -13.73
CA TYR A 238 -4.33 -1.77 -13.89
C TYR A 238 -4.20 -0.34 -13.38
N PHE A 239 -5.14 0.54 -13.73
CA PHE A 239 -5.10 1.95 -13.33
C PHE A 239 -5.94 2.20 -12.10
N ARG A 240 -5.37 2.95 -11.14
CA ARG A 240 -6.14 3.62 -10.10
C ARG A 240 -6.73 4.92 -10.64
N TYR A 241 -8.00 5.16 -10.38
CA TYR A 241 -8.75 6.29 -10.92
C TYR A 241 -8.90 7.40 -9.87
N VAL A 242 -8.41 8.59 -10.22
CA VAL A 242 -8.48 9.78 -9.39
C VAL A 242 -9.35 10.82 -10.09
N MET A 243 -10.40 11.25 -9.42
CA MET A 243 -11.25 12.34 -9.89
C MET A 243 -10.91 13.62 -9.14
N MET A 244 -10.69 14.72 -9.88
CA MET A 244 -10.32 16.01 -9.31
C MET A 244 -11.41 17.09 -9.45
N PRO A 245 -12.51 17.01 -8.69
CA PRO A 245 -13.52 18.07 -8.62
C PRO A 245 -13.04 19.24 -7.76
N HIS A 246 -13.73 20.38 -7.82
CA HIS A 246 -13.49 21.48 -6.88
C HIS A 246 -13.92 21.09 -5.47
N ARG A 247 -15.05 20.38 -5.33
CA ARG A 247 -15.60 19.90 -4.06
C ARG A 247 -16.33 18.56 -4.23
N TYR A 248 -16.55 17.87 -3.12
CA TYR A 248 -17.45 16.72 -3.02
C TYR A 248 -18.34 16.83 -1.78
N ASN A 249 -19.22 15.86 -1.54
CA ASN A 249 -20.18 15.85 -0.42
C ASN A 249 -21.03 17.13 -0.35
N GLY A 250 -21.40 17.69 -1.50
CA GLY A 250 -22.27 18.88 -1.58
C GLY A 250 -21.63 20.17 -1.07
N GLY A 251 -20.30 20.24 -0.96
CA GLY A 251 -19.58 21.46 -0.57
C GLY A 251 -18.51 21.29 0.51
N SER A 252 -18.03 20.07 0.75
CA SER A 252 -16.94 19.79 1.68
C SER A 252 -15.71 20.66 1.42
N MET A 253 -14.96 20.97 2.49
CA MET A 253 -13.63 21.59 2.41
C MET A 253 -12.50 20.55 2.56
N SER A 254 -12.84 19.26 2.63
CA SER A 254 -11.84 18.20 2.63
C SER A 254 -11.03 18.27 1.35
N SER A 255 -9.72 17.99 1.45
CA SER A 255 -8.81 17.96 0.32
C SER A 255 -8.98 16.73 -0.56
N GLY A 256 -9.60 15.68 -0.05
CA GLY A 256 -9.82 14.45 -0.79
C GLY A 256 -10.55 13.41 0.03
N ALA A 257 -10.78 12.27 -0.61
CA ALA A 257 -11.25 11.04 0.02
C ALA A 257 -10.89 9.88 -0.90
N SER A 258 -10.51 8.76 -0.31
CA SER A 258 -10.07 7.58 -1.04
C SER A 258 -10.61 6.32 -0.40
N GLU A 259 -10.79 5.29 -1.22
CA GLU A 259 -10.89 3.93 -0.70
C GLU A 259 -9.63 3.58 0.10
N VAL A 260 -9.77 2.68 1.07
CA VAL A 260 -8.63 2.12 1.81
C VAL A 260 -8.38 0.71 1.32
N VAL A 261 -7.31 0.52 0.55
CA VAL A 261 -7.11 -0.66 -0.32
C VAL A 261 -8.23 -0.73 -1.35
N GLY A 262 -8.03 -0.06 -2.48
CA GLY A 262 -9.03 0.10 -3.54
C GLY A 262 -8.45 0.88 -4.72
N ASP A 263 -9.27 1.22 -5.71
CA ASP A 263 -8.80 1.84 -6.96
C ASP A 263 -9.42 3.22 -7.23
N ASP A 264 -10.29 3.72 -6.35
CA ASP A 264 -11.00 4.97 -6.54
C ASP A 264 -10.69 6.04 -5.48
N ALA A 265 -10.34 7.25 -5.95
CA ALA A 265 -10.11 8.40 -5.10
C ALA A 265 -10.65 9.71 -5.69
N ILE A 266 -10.90 10.67 -4.78
CA ILE A 266 -11.23 12.06 -5.07
C ILE A 266 -10.13 12.96 -4.48
N VAL A 267 -9.63 13.90 -5.27
CA VAL A 267 -8.80 15.02 -4.79
C VAL A 267 -9.52 16.34 -5.06
N SER A 268 -9.90 17.06 -4.01
CA SER A 268 -10.67 18.31 -4.08
C SER A 268 -10.02 19.45 -3.33
N LEU A 269 -9.16 20.20 -4.02
CA LEU A 269 -8.39 21.29 -3.42
C LEU A 269 -9.06 22.66 -3.49
N TYR A 270 -10.33 22.72 -3.90
CA TYR A 270 -11.11 23.96 -4.04
C TYR A 270 -10.32 25.04 -4.80
N CYS A 271 -9.67 25.96 -4.09
CA CYS A 271 -8.91 27.10 -4.62
C CYS A 271 -7.41 27.02 -4.30
N GLN A 272 -6.98 26.00 -3.55
CA GLN A 272 -5.63 25.83 -3.04
C GLN A 272 -4.88 24.79 -3.88
N ASN A 273 -4.89 24.97 -5.20
CA ASN A 273 -4.28 24.08 -6.18
C ASN A 273 -2.80 24.41 -6.46
N SER A 274 -2.06 24.86 -5.44
CA SER A 274 -0.61 25.05 -5.57
C SER A 274 0.07 23.72 -5.94
N GLU A 275 1.23 23.79 -6.58
CA GLU A 275 1.95 22.58 -7.01
C GLU A 275 2.15 21.61 -5.84
N SER A 276 2.55 22.12 -4.68
CA SER A 276 2.75 21.34 -3.46
C SER A 276 1.46 20.73 -2.91
N ASN A 277 0.35 21.47 -2.90
CA ASN A 277 -0.90 20.92 -2.38
C ASN A 277 -1.42 19.81 -3.29
N VAL A 278 -1.35 19.99 -4.61
CA VAL A 278 -1.75 18.96 -5.58
C VAL A 278 -0.91 17.70 -5.39
N THR A 279 0.42 17.82 -5.35
CA THR A 279 1.32 16.67 -5.13
C THR A 279 1.03 15.97 -3.81
N ARG A 280 0.95 16.72 -2.70
CA ARG A 280 0.82 16.13 -1.37
C ARG A 280 -0.53 15.47 -1.15
N THR A 281 -1.60 16.07 -1.67
CA THR A 281 -2.93 15.46 -1.59
C THR A 281 -3.04 14.26 -2.51
N LEU A 282 -2.47 14.28 -3.72
CA LEU A 282 -2.38 13.07 -4.56
C LEU A 282 -1.64 11.95 -3.84
N ALA A 283 -0.46 12.24 -3.26
CA ALA A 283 0.29 11.26 -2.48
C ALA A 283 -0.53 10.72 -1.31
N HIS A 284 -1.20 11.58 -0.56
CA HIS A 284 -2.07 11.20 0.57
C HIS A 284 -3.19 10.24 0.14
N GLU A 285 -3.95 10.59 -0.89
CA GLU A 285 -5.05 9.72 -1.35
C GLU A 285 -4.52 8.42 -1.95
N ILE A 286 -3.40 8.46 -2.69
CA ILE A 286 -2.73 7.23 -3.17
C ILE A 286 -2.27 6.35 -2.01
N GLY A 287 -1.78 6.94 -0.91
CA GLY A 287 -1.41 6.18 0.29
C GLY A 287 -2.59 5.40 0.87
N HIS A 288 -3.80 5.95 0.85
CA HIS A 288 -5.02 5.22 1.22
C HIS A 288 -5.33 4.07 0.25
N LEU A 289 -5.24 4.30 -1.06
CA LEU A 289 -5.40 3.24 -2.07
C LEU A 289 -4.41 2.10 -1.86
N LEU A 290 -3.21 2.42 -1.34
CA LEU A 290 -2.15 1.47 -0.98
C LEU A 290 -2.21 0.99 0.49
N GLY A 291 -3.33 1.24 1.17
CA GLY A 291 -3.67 0.65 2.47
C GLY A 291 -3.21 1.40 3.71
N LEU A 292 -2.60 2.57 3.56
CA LEU A 292 -2.26 3.44 4.69
C LEU A 292 -3.48 4.18 5.24
N LYS A 293 -3.37 4.58 6.50
CA LYS A 293 -4.30 5.47 7.20
C LYS A 293 -3.51 6.64 7.77
N HIS A 294 -4.20 7.58 8.42
CA HIS A 294 -3.58 8.82 8.87
C HIS A 294 -2.50 8.68 9.96
N GLY A 295 -2.40 7.52 10.59
CA GLY A 295 -1.34 7.14 11.53
C GLY A 295 -0.49 5.97 11.07
N GLY A 296 -0.50 5.68 9.76
CA GLY A 296 0.11 4.49 9.17
C GLY A 296 -0.88 3.34 9.17
N PHE A 297 -0.87 2.54 10.23
CA PHE A 297 -1.75 1.38 10.40
C PHE A 297 -3.12 1.70 11.05
N GLU A 298 -3.22 2.89 11.63
CA GLU A 298 -4.34 3.34 12.45
C GLU A 298 -4.88 4.69 11.96
N ASN A 299 -6.08 5.05 12.42
CA ASN A 299 -6.67 6.35 12.08
C ASN A 299 -6.09 7.50 12.92
N CYS A 300 -5.30 7.18 13.96
CA CYS A 300 -4.73 8.16 14.86
C CYS A 300 -3.81 9.13 14.09
N ASN A 301 -4.15 10.40 14.13
CA ASN A 301 -3.53 11.43 13.31
C ASN A 301 -2.82 12.47 14.18
N GLN A 302 -2.19 13.46 13.56
CA GLN A 302 -1.52 14.60 14.21
C GLN A 302 -0.34 14.22 15.10
N LYS A 303 0.13 12.96 15.03
CA LYS A 303 1.24 12.44 15.80
C LYS A 303 2.54 13.14 15.38
N PRO A 304 3.26 13.86 16.26
CA PRO A 304 4.49 14.55 15.87
C PRO A 304 5.62 13.61 15.45
N ASN A 305 5.60 12.35 15.91
CA ASN A 305 6.58 11.33 15.53
C ASN A 305 6.17 10.48 14.31
N TYR A 306 4.99 10.66 13.73
CA TYR A 306 4.61 9.95 12.49
C TYR A 306 4.85 10.83 11.28
N ASN A 307 6.09 10.82 10.78
CA ASN A 307 6.58 11.75 9.78
C ASN A 307 6.17 11.36 8.35
N SER A 308 4.90 11.57 8.00
CA SER A 308 4.31 11.12 6.74
C SER A 308 3.33 12.13 6.18
N LEU A 309 3.24 12.24 4.85
CA LEU A 309 2.15 12.98 4.21
C LEU A 309 0.75 12.40 4.50
N MET A 310 0.65 11.16 4.99
CA MET A 310 -0.60 10.59 5.52
C MET A 310 -1.07 11.27 6.80
N ASN A 311 -0.18 11.95 7.51
CA ASN A 311 -0.48 12.69 8.73
C ASN A 311 -0.90 14.12 8.38
N TYR A 312 -2.07 14.56 8.86
CA TYR A 312 -2.56 15.92 8.63
C TYR A 312 -1.65 17.01 9.19
N ARG A 313 -0.77 16.68 10.13
CA ARG A 313 0.29 17.58 10.62
C ARG A 313 1.25 18.01 9.51
N PHE A 314 1.48 17.13 8.54
CA PHE A 314 2.51 17.25 7.51
C PHE A 314 1.93 17.35 6.09
N GLN A 315 0.66 16.98 5.86
CA GLN A 315 0.06 16.94 4.53
C GLN A 315 0.18 18.26 3.74
N PHE A 316 0.08 19.44 4.36
CA PHE A 316 0.19 20.73 3.63
C PHE A 316 1.49 21.48 3.90
N THR A 317 2.17 21.18 4.99
CA THR A 317 3.43 21.82 5.38
C THR A 317 4.64 21.10 4.78
N GLY A 318 4.51 19.81 4.48
CA GLY A 318 5.61 18.89 4.15
C GLY A 318 6.06 18.09 5.37
N THR A 319 6.94 17.11 5.19
CA THR A 319 7.45 16.24 6.26
C THR A 319 8.56 16.92 7.08
N ASP A 320 8.74 16.50 8.32
CA ASP A 320 9.77 16.97 9.24
C ASP A 320 11.15 16.35 8.93
N ALA A 321 12.04 17.13 8.31
CA ALA A 321 13.42 16.72 8.06
C ALA A 321 14.40 17.14 9.17
N ASN A 322 13.99 18.00 10.09
CA ASN A 322 14.86 18.63 11.09
C ASN A 322 14.66 18.08 12.50
N CYS A 323 13.75 17.11 12.67
CA CYS A 323 13.42 16.49 13.94
C CYS A 323 12.85 17.47 14.98
N ASP A 324 12.17 18.53 14.54
CA ASP A 324 11.55 19.54 15.42
C ASP A 324 10.03 19.37 15.53
N ALA A 325 9.48 18.30 14.93
CA ALA A 325 8.05 18.00 14.87
C ALA A 325 7.20 19.01 14.08
N TYR A 326 7.81 19.82 13.21
CA TYR A 326 7.14 20.72 12.28
C TYR A 326 7.44 20.33 10.83
N GLY A 327 6.45 20.52 9.96
CA GLY A 327 6.59 20.21 8.54
C GLY A 327 7.41 21.26 7.79
N GLU A 328 8.22 20.79 6.85
CA GLU A 328 9.10 21.64 6.05
C GLU A 328 8.64 21.73 4.58
N GLY A 329 8.54 22.96 4.06
CA GLY A 329 7.89 23.25 2.78
C GLY A 329 8.46 22.51 1.55
N ASN A 330 9.67 21.97 1.64
CA ASN A 330 10.40 21.35 0.52
C ASN A 330 10.55 19.83 0.63
N THR A 331 9.99 19.20 1.66
CA THR A 331 10.13 17.77 1.94
C THR A 331 8.78 17.10 1.83
N ASP A 332 8.68 16.11 0.96
CA ASP A 332 7.48 15.32 0.71
C ASP A 332 7.92 13.87 0.80
N ASP A 333 7.36 13.13 1.74
CA ASP A 333 7.73 11.73 1.98
C ASP A 333 6.62 10.98 2.73
N PHE A 334 6.66 9.67 2.71
CA PHE A 334 5.99 8.85 3.71
C PHE A 334 6.96 8.47 4.83
N SER A 335 6.42 7.98 5.94
CA SER A 335 7.26 7.69 7.10
C SER A 335 8.11 6.44 6.85
N HIS A 336 9.34 6.48 7.38
CA HIS A 336 10.31 5.38 7.36
C HIS A 336 10.29 4.56 8.67
N GLY A 337 9.41 4.90 9.62
CA GLY A 337 9.31 4.19 10.90
C GLY A 337 10.53 4.35 11.81
N ASP A 338 11.27 5.44 11.65
CA ASP A 338 12.56 5.69 12.31
C ASP A 338 12.46 6.62 13.54
N ARG A 339 11.27 7.14 13.86
CA ARG A 339 11.06 8.06 14.98
C ARG A 339 10.79 7.34 16.30
N LEU A 340 11.17 7.98 17.40
CA LEU A 340 10.98 7.44 18.74
C LEU A 340 9.48 7.32 19.09
N VAL A 341 9.13 6.29 19.86
CA VAL A 341 7.83 6.19 20.52
C VAL A 341 7.72 7.31 21.56
N LEU A 342 6.61 8.05 21.54
CA LEU A 342 6.33 9.12 22.50
C LEU A 342 5.27 8.65 23.48
N ASP A 343 5.62 8.50 24.75
CA ASP A 343 4.65 8.23 25.81
C ASP A 343 4.18 9.55 26.41
N GLU A 344 2.95 9.95 26.08
CA GLU A 344 2.35 11.21 26.49
C GLU A 344 2.18 11.35 28.01
N ASN A 345 2.34 10.27 28.78
CA ASN A 345 2.32 10.32 30.24
C ASN A 345 3.71 10.64 30.83
N THR A 346 4.78 10.51 30.06
CA THR A 346 6.16 10.59 30.56
C THR A 346 7.17 11.00 29.47
N LEU A 347 6.86 12.06 28.74
CA LEU A 347 7.70 12.60 27.68
C LEU A 347 9.07 13.05 28.19
N ASN A 348 10.07 12.98 27.31
CA ASN A 348 11.41 13.49 27.55
C ASN A 348 11.78 14.52 26.48
N GLU A 349 11.78 15.79 26.87
CA GLU A 349 12.00 16.92 25.96
C GLU A 349 13.41 16.92 25.38
N SER A 350 14.39 16.38 26.11
CA SER A 350 15.76 16.27 25.62
C SER A 350 15.93 15.29 24.46
N GLN A 351 14.94 14.40 24.25
CA GLN A 351 14.94 13.44 23.14
C GLN A 351 14.16 13.93 21.92
N GLY A 352 13.11 14.74 22.11
CA GLY A 352 12.19 15.10 21.03
C GLY A 352 11.68 13.88 20.25
N VAL A 353 11.56 13.99 18.92
CA VAL A 353 11.04 12.91 18.05
C VAL A 353 12.12 11.95 17.53
N CYS A 354 13.38 12.37 17.47
CA CYS A 354 14.49 11.59 16.88
C CYS A 354 15.56 11.13 17.89
N GLY A 355 15.49 11.59 19.14
CA GLY A 355 16.50 11.31 20.18
C GLY A 355 17.69 12.28 20.21
N GLU A 356 17.78 13.21 19.25
CA GLU A 356 18.91 14.14 19.12
C GLU A 356 18.54 15.62 19.11
N GLN A 357 17.28 15.96 18.80
CA GLN A 357 16.78 17.33 18.75
C GLN A 357 15.79 17.55 19.90
N PRO A 358 16.14 18.38 20.90
CA PRO A 358 15.22 18.66 21.99
C PRO A 358 14.00 19.46 21.55
N ILE A 359 12.84 19.13 22.11
CA ILE A 359 11.58 19.86 21.92
C ILE A 359 11.03 20.17 23.29
N ASP A 360 10.89 21.45 23.62
CA ASP A 360 10.15 21.95 24.78
C ASP A 360 8.66 21.77 24.48
N TRP A 361 8.09 20.65 24.93
CA TRP A 361 6.72 20.26 24.63
C TRP A 361 5.74 21.17 25.38
N ASN A 362 6.06 21.52 26.63
CA ASN A 362 5.17 22.28 27.50
C ASN A 362 5.30 23.81 27.38
N LEU A 363 6.32 24.28 26.67
CA LEU A 363 6.66 25.68 26.40
C LEU A 363 6.96 26.50 27.66
N ASP A 364 7.53 25.88 28.69
CA ASP A 364 7.93 26.56 29.92
C ASP A 364 9.38 27.11 29.89
N GLY A 365 10.15 26.73 28.88
CA GLY A 365 11.51 27.18 28.63
C GLY A 365 12.61 26.35 29.30
N ASP A 366 12.26 25.32 30.05
CA ASP A 366 13.17 24.33 30.61
C ASP A 366 13.04 23.00 29.86
N LEU A 367 14.14 22.23 29.73
CA LEU A 367 14.09 20.89 29.13
C LEU A 367 14.04 19.84 30.22
N GLU A 368 12.93 19.13 30.32
CA GLU A 368 12.66 18.18 31.39
C GLU A 368 12.26 16.79 30.88
N SER A 369 12.10 15.86 31.81
CA SER A 369 11.67 14.49 31.55
C SER A 369 10.56 14.09 32.51
N GLY A 370 9.66 13.22 32.07
CA GLY A 370 8.48 12.84 32.84
C GLY A 370 7.34 13.85 32.73
N ILE A 371 7.31 14.62 31.65
CA ILE A 371 6.21 15.56 31.37
C ILE A 371 5.03 14.77 30.82
N ALA A 372 3.84 15.09 31.34
CA ALA A 372 2.59 14.54 30.86
C ALA A 372 1.89 15.60 29.99
N MET A 373 1.75 15.32 28.69
CA MET A 373 1.12 16.21 27.72
C MET A 373 0.57 15.41 26.54
N ASP A 374 -0.66 15.74 26.14
CA ASP A 374 -1.27 15.30 24.90
C ASP A 374 -0.65 16.08 23.73
N LEU A 375 0.05 15.36 22.85
CA LEU A 375 0.80 15.90 21.72
C LEU A 375 -0.02 15.93 20.41
N ASN A 376 -1.21 15.33 20.41
CA ASN A 376 -2.16 15.34 19.31
C ASN A 376 -3.60 15.76 19.74
N PRO A 377 -3.77 16.94 20.39
CA PRO A 377 -5.01 17.30 21.12
C PRO A 377 -6.23 17.68 20.25
N GLU A 378 -6.17 17.64 18.92
CA GLU A 378 -7.30 17.94 18.02
C GLU A 378 -7.37 17.02 16.78
N SER A 379 -8.44 16.21 16.66
CA SER A 379 -9.46 16.29 15.58
C SER A 379 -10.16 14.93 15.32
N GLY A 380 -11.27 14.63 16.01
CA GLY A 380 -12.17 13.52 15.65
C GLY A 380 -11.77 12.12 16.14
N ASP A 381 -12.71 11.18 15.94
CA ASP A 381 -13.02 9.94 16.70
C ASP A 381 -11.91 8.88 16.97
N THR A 382 -10.61 9.14 16.80
CA THR A 382 -9.65 8.02 16.74
C THR A 382 -8.39 8.06 17.61
N CYS A 383 -8.02 9.16 18.28
CA CYS A 383 -7.07 9.12 19.42
C CYS A 383 -6.89 10.46 20.19
N GLY A 384 -7.27 11.61 19.64
CA GLY A 384 -7.07 12.91 20.31
C GLY A 384 -7.90 13.04 21.60
N GLY A 385 -7.27 13.49 22.70
CA GLY A 385 -7.93 13.77 23.98
C GLY A 385 -7.68 12.74 25.10
N ALA A 386 -6.88 11.70 24.87
CA ALA A 386 -6.39 10.80 25.91
C ALA A 386 -4.89 10.58 25.75
N MET A 387 -4.14 10.68 26.86
CA MET A 387 -2.69 10.43 26.84
C MET A 387 -2.40 8.96 26.54
N VAL A 388 -1.70 8.72 25.43
CA VAL A 388 -1.35 7.40 24.92
C VAL A 388 0.12 7.30 24.53
N GLN A 389 0.54 6.14 24.04
CA GLN A 389 1.81 6.00 23.34
C GLN A 389 1.58 6.28 21.86
N LEU A 390 2.29 7.25 21.32
CA LEU A 390 2.28 7.54 19.89
C LEU A 390 3.41 6.76 19.24
N HIS A 391 3.05 5.97 18.24
CA HIS A 391 3.98 5.17 17.46
C HIS A 391 4.19 5.80 16.09
N ASP A 392 5.45 5.81 15.64
CA ASP A 392 5.75 5.94 14.22
C ASP A 392 5.42 4.63 13.49
N PHE A 393 5.40 4.68 12.17
CA PHE A 393 5.12 3.53 11.32
C PHE A 393 5.86 3.67 9.99
N ASP A 394 6.56 2.61 9.57
CA ASP A 394 7.20 2.57 8.25
C ASP A 394 6.14 2.33 7.17
N ASP A 395 5.71 3.41 6.54
CA ASP A 395 4.72 3.39 5.47
C ASP A 395 5.25 2.67 4.23
N TRP A 396 6.49 2.97 3.84
CA TRP A 396 7.09 2.49 2.59
C TRP A 396 7.22 0.97 2.54
N SER A 397 7.57 0.33 3.66
CA SER A 397 7.63 -1.13 3.72
C SER A 397 6.27 -1.82 3.86
N ASN A 398 5.20 -1.05 4.10
CA ASN A 398 3.86 -1.56 4.41
C ASN A 398 2.77 -1.19 3.38
N LEU A 399 3.15 -0.62 2.24
CA LEU A 399 2.23 -0.44 1.11
C LEU A 399 1.67 -1.78 0.62
N THR A 400 0.43 -1.78 0.15
CA THR A 400 -0.21 -2.91 -0.52
C THR A 400 -0.72 -2.51 -1.88
N PHE A 401 -0.31 -3.26 -2.91
CA PHE A 401 -0.75 -3.02 -4.29
C PHE A 401 -2.04 -3.77 -4.64
N VAL A 402 -2.53 -4.59 -3.71
CA VAL A 402 -3.84 -5.23 -3.77
C VAL A 402 -4.95 -4.18 -3.82
N GLY A 403 -6.08 -4.48 -4.46
CA GLY A 403 -7.26 -3.60 -4.44
C GLY A 403 -7.73 -3.12 -5.82
N LEU A 404 -6.98 -3.40 -6.88
CA LEU A 404 -7.45 -3.15 -8.25
C LEU A 404 -8.58 -4.13 -8.59
N ALA A 405 -9.76 -3.60 -8.90
CA ALA A 405 -10.88 -4.41 -9.35
C ALA A 405 -10.84 -4.57 -10.88
N ASP A 406 -10.99 -5.81 -11.35
CA ASP A 406 -11.13 -6.07 -12.78
C ASP A 406 -12.59 -5.87 -13.26
N ARG A 407 -12.85 -6.12 -14.55
CA ARG A 407 -14.18 -5.95 -15.18
C ARG A 407 -15.31 -6.78 -14.56
N SER A 408 -15.00 -7.85 -13.86
CA SER A 408 -15.94 -8.70 -13.12
C SER A 408 -16.26 -8.16 -11.72
N GLY A 409 -15.55 -7.13 -11.26
CA GLY A 409 -15.63 -6.60 -9.90
C GLY A 409 -14.94 -7.48 -8.86
N MET A 410 -14.14 -8.46 -9.29
CA MET A 410 -13.22 -9.19 -8.40
C MET A 410 -11.93 -8.38 -8.26
N LEU A 411 -11.19 -8.60 -7.18
CA LEU A 411 -9.83 -8.07 -7.09
C LEU A 411 -8.97 -8.87 -8.06
N LYS A 412 -8.20 -8.18 -8.90
CA LYS A 412 -7.33 -8.83 -9.90
C LYS A 412 -6.39 -9.84 -9.24
N SER A 413 -5.81 -9.48 -8.09
CA SER A 413 -4.97 -10.35 -7.26
C SER A 413 -5.68 -11.58 -6.67
N LEU A 414 -7.00 -11.75 -6.87
CA LEU A 414 -7.78 -12.92 -6.42
C LEU A 414 -8.27 -13.80 -7.58
N GLN A 415 -8.14 -13.37 -8.84
CA GLN A 415 -8.77 -14.05 -9.98
C GLN A 415 -8.07 -15.35 -10.41
N GLU A 416 -6.77 -15.49 -10.11
CA GLU A 416 -5.94 -16.62 -10.58
C GLU A 416 -6.35 -17.98 -9.96
N HIS A 417 -7.16 -17.99 -8.89
CA HIS A 417 -7.65 -19.22 -8.28
C HIS A 417 -8.83 -19.89 -9.00
N ALA A 418 -9.52 -19.21 -9.92
CA ALA A 418 -10.75 -19.75 -10.50
C ALA A 418 -10.52 -20.67 -11.71
N GLN A 419 -9.35 -20.61 -12.38
CA GLN A 419 -9.11 -21.33 -13.62
C GLN A 419 -8.42 -22.70 -13.45
N CYS A 420 -7.87 -23.01 -12.27
CA CYS A 420 -7.26 -24.32 -11.97
C CYS A 420 -8.23 -25.39 -11.44
N ALA A 421 -9.53 -25.10 -11.34
CA ALA A 421 -10.55 -26.12 -11.08
C ALA A 421 -10.92 -26.83 -12.39
N GLY A 422 -10.05 -27.74 -12.82
CA GLY A 422 -10.28 -28.61 -13.96
C GLY A 422 -11.71 -29.16 -13.97
N ALA A 423 -12.34 -29.08 -15.14
CA ALA A 423 -13.70 -29.55 -15.38
C ALA A 423 -13.95 -30.90 -14.70
N VAL A 424 -14.96 -30.95 -13.83
CA VAL A 424 -15.47 -32.19 -13.24
C VAL A 424 -15.81 -33.13 -14.40
N PRO A 425 -15.15 -34.29 -14.56
CA PRO A 425 -15.61 -35.28 -15.51
C PRO A 425 -16.88 -35.89 -14.92
N GLY A 426 -18.03 -35.54 -15.46
CA GLY A 426 -19.28 -36.26 -15.19
C GLY A 426 -19.31 -37.61 -15.92
N PRO A 427 -20.31 -38.47 -15.66
CA PRO A 427 -21.41 -38.36 -14.69
C PRO A 427 -21.16 -39.05 -13.33
#